data_AF-A0A1S8WG79-F1
#
_entry.id   AF-A0A1S8WG79-F1
#
_cell.length_a   1.000
_cell.length_b   1.000
_cell.length_c   1.000
_cell.angle_alpha   90.00
_cell.angle_beta   90.00
_cell.angle_gamma   90.00
#
_symmetry.space_group_name_H-M   'P 1'
#
loop_
_entity.id
_entity.type
_entity.pdbx_description
1 polymer ?
#
loop_
_entity_poly.entity_id
_entity_poly.type
_entity_poly.pdbx_seq_one_letter_code
_entity_poly.pdbx_strand_id
1 'polypeptide(L)'
;MSEALNMDPKIVEFWFHKRRNLSKTPVILKFSESGWKFCFYTTMFFYGVYVLHDKDYLYDTSLTIIGYPKHYMPSEIHWYYVIELGYYLSELFWVFYGVRRSDFKVLVVHHMATIGLLSFSYMTNHHRIGAIILGLHDIADCWME
;
A
#
# COMPACT_ATOMS: atom_id res chain seq x y z
N MET A 1 -13.07 20.31 -39.30
CA MET A 1 -12.64 18.94 -38.91
C MET A 1 -13.57 17.87 -39.47
N SER A 2 -14.90 18.03 -39.45
CA SER A 2 -15.81 17.09 -40.16
C SER A 2 -15.63 17.12 -41.68
N GLU A 3 -15.41 18.31 -42.25
CA GLU A 3 -15.14 18.52 -43.69
C GLU A 3 -13.85 17.84 -44.16
N ALA A 4 -12.85 17.70 -43.27
CA ALA A 4 -11.59 17.03 -43.58
C ALA A 4 -11.67 15.49 -43.52
N LEU A 5 -12.72 14.95 -42.89
CA LEU A 5 -12.91 13.51 -42.64
C LEU A 5 -14.09 12.92 -43.42
N ASN A 6 -14.88 13.76 -44.12
CA ASN A 6 -16.10 13.36 -44.84
C ASN A 6 -17.08 12.54 -43.99
N MET A 7 -17.13 12.83 -42.68
CA MET A 7 -17.97 12.15 -41.70
C MET A 7 -19.16 13.02 -41.30
N ASP A 8 -20.31 12.38 -41.09
CA ASP A 8 -21.52 13.06 -40.63
C ASP A 8 -21.28 13.81 -39.30
N PRO A 9 -21.69 15.08 -39.17
CA PRO A 9 -21.43 15.89 -37.97
C PRO A 9 -21.92 15.25 -36.67
N LYS A 10 -23.03 14.49 -36.70
CA LYS A 10 -23.58 13.84 -35.51
C LYS A 10 -22.70 12.68 -35.06
N ILE A 11 -22.06 11.97 -35.98
CA ILE A 11 -21.11 10.89 -35.67
C ILE A 11 -19.87 11.48 -34.99
N VAL A 12 -19.37 12.61 -35.48
CA VAL A 12 -18.22 13.32 -34.89
C VAL A 12 -18.54 13.78 -33.47
N GLU A 13 -19.71 14.40 -33.27
CA GLU A 13 -20.16 14.85 -31.94
C GLU A 13 -20.33 13.68 -30.96
N PHE A 14 -21.00 12.60 -31.40
CA PHE A 14 -21.16 11.38 -30.60
C PHE A 14 -19.81 10.78 -30.21
N TRP A 15 -18.85 10.75 -31.14
CA TRP A 15 -17.52 10.22 -30.91
C TRP A 15 -16.74 11.04 -29.88
N PHE A 16 -16.79 12.37 -29.97
CA PHE A 16 -16.19 13.26 -28.94
C PHE A 16 -16.86 13.08 -27.58
N HIS A 17 -18.19 12.94 -27.54
CA HIS A 17 -18.92 12.68 -26.30
C HIS A 17 -18.50 11.36 -25.65
N LYS A 18 -18.45 10.29 -26.45
CA LYS A 18 -18.03 8.95 -26.01
C LYS A 18 -16.58 8.95 -25.56
N ARG A 19 -15.67 9.58 -26.31
CA ARG A 19 -14.24 9.70 -25.96
C ARG A 19 -14.02 10.47 -24.67
N ARG A 20 -14.73 11.58 -24.46
CA ARG A 20 -14.68 12.37 -23.22
C ARG A 20 -15.22 11.62 -22.01
N ASN A 21 -16.23 10.77 -22.20
CA ASN A 21 -16.74 9.92 -21.11
C ASN A 21 -15.78 8.76 -20.80
N LEU A 22 -15.17 8.14 -21.83
CA LEU A 22 -14.13 7.13 -21.68
C LEU A 22 -12.87 7.67 -20.97
N SER A 23 -12.56 8.97 -21.10
CA SER A 23 -11.44 9.59 -20.39
C SER A 23 -11.76 10.00 -18.94
N LYS A 24 -13.04 10.09 -18.56
CA LYS A 24 -13.48 10.38 -17.18
C LYS A 24 -13.44 9.13 -16.30
N THR A 25 -13.84 7.98 -16.83
CA THR A 25 -13.80 6.68 -16.12
C THR A 25 -12.44 6.37 -15.48
N PRO A 26 -11.28 6.50 -16.18
CA PRO A 26 -9.97 6.24 -15.57
C PRO A 26 -9.56 7.29 -14.54
N VAL A 27 -10.08 8.52 -14.59
CA VAL A 27 -9.78 9.56 -13.60
C VAL A 27 -10.54 9.29 -12.30
N ILE A 28 -11.82 8.93 -12.37
CA ILE A 28 -12.63 8.60 -11.19
C ILE A 28 -12.10 7.33 -10.51
N LEU A 29 -11.71 6.32 -11.28
CA LEU A 29 -11.10 5.10 -10.74
C LEU A 29 -9.79 5.41 -10.02
N LYS A 30 -8.90 6.21 -10.63
CA LYS A 30 -7.65 6.63 -9.98
C LYS A 30 -7.89 7.46 -8.72
N PHE A 31 -8.86 8.37 -8.74
CA PHE A 31 -9.22 9.14 -7.57
C PHE A 31 -9.75 8.25 -6.44
N SER A 32 -10.60 7.28 -6.79
CA SER A 32 -11.12 6.29 -5.82
C SER A 32 -10.01 5.42 -5.26
N GLU A 33 -9.06 4.99 -6.10
CA GLU A 33 -7.88 4.22 -5.72
C GLU A 33 -7.00 5.02 -4.75
N SER A 34 -6.63 6.26 -5.12
CA SER A 34 -5.87 7.16 -4.24
C SER A 34 -6.62 7.47 -2.94
N GLY A 35 -7.94 7.66 -3.00
CA GLY A 35 -8.77 7.92 -1.82
C GLY A 35 -8.82 6.73 -0.87
N TRP A 36 -8.97 5.51 -1.40
CA TRP A 36 -8.93 4.29 -0.60
C TRP A 36 -7.56 4.09 0.06
N LYS A 37 -6.47 4.22 -0.70
CA LYS A 37 -5.09 4.13 -0.17
C LYS A 37 -4.83 5.16 0.92
N PHE A 38 -5.23 6.42 0.69
CA PHE A 38 -5.10 7.47 1.69
C PHE A 38 -5.84 7.14 2.99
N CYS A 39 -7.09 6.67 2.91
CA CYS A 39 -7.86 6.23 4.08
C CYS A 39 -7.19 5.05 4.79
N PHE A 40 -6.68 4.07 4.04
CA PHE A 40 -5.97 2.93 4.59
C PHE A 40 -4.70 3.35 5.34
N TYR A 41 -3.78 4.07 4.68
CA TYR A 41 -2.53 4.54 5.28
C TYR A 41 -2.77 5.44 6.50
N THR A 42 -3.76 6.32 6.44
CA THR A 42 -4.13 7.16 7.58
C THR A 42 -4.61 6.32 8.76
N THR A 43 -5.47 5.33 8.50
CA THR A 43 -5.99 4.43 9.55
C THR A 43 -4.88 3.60 10.16
N MET A 44 -4.02 3.02 9.33
CA MET A 44 -2.91 2.18 9.76
C MET A 44 -1.85 2.97 10.52
N PHE A 45 -1.56 4.21 10.12
CA PHE A 45 -0.69 5.11 10.87
C PHE A 45 -1.20 5.34 12.30
N PHE A 46 -2.48 5.70 12.46
CA PHE A 46 -3.05 5.88 13.79
C PHE A 46 -3.10 4.57 14.59
N TYR A 47 -3.36 3.44 13.92
CA TYR A 47 -3.34 2.13 14.55
C TYR A 47 -1.92 1.75 15.02
N GLY A 48 -0.88 1.96 14.21
CA GLY A 48 0.51 1.73 14.56
C GLY A 48 0.95 2.59 15.76
N VAL A 49 0.58 3.87 15.78
CA VAL A 49 0.81 4.75 16.95
C VAL A 49 0.10 4.19 18.18
N TYR A 50 -1.18 3.81 18.07
CA TYR A 50 -1.95 3.26 19.18
C TYR A 50 -1.32 1.97 19.74
N VAL A 51 -0.92 1.04 18.87
CA VAL A 51 -0.36 -0.26 19.26
C VAL A 51 1.06 -0.14 19.84
N LEU A 52 1.84 0.88 19.43
CA LEU A 52 3.22 1.08 19.88
C LEU A 52 3.36 2.03 21.08
N HIS A 53 2.39 2.91 21.35
CA HIS A 53 2.57 3.98 22.36
C HIS A 53 2.84 3.47 23.78
N ASP A 54 2.30 2.31 24.13
CA ASP A 54 2.39 1.68 25.45
C ASP A 54 3.55 0.67 25.55
N LYS A 55 4.38 0.57 24.51
CA LYS A 55 5.45 -0.43 24.44
C LYS A 55 6.78 0.19 24.80
N ASP A 56 7.41 -0.33 25.86
CA ASP A 56 8.73 0.15 26.32
C ASP A 56 9.80 0.09 25.23
N TYR A 57 9.70 -0.92 24.35
CA TYR A 57 10.63 -1.12 23.23
C TYR A 57 10.53 -0.07 22.12
N LEU A 58 9.51 0.80 22.13
CA LEU A 58 9.44 1.97 21.26
C LEU A 58 10.48 3.03 21.67
N TYR A 59 10.72 3.18 22.98
CA TYR A 59 11.61 4.21 23.53
C TYR A 59 13.03 3.68 23.77
N ASP A 60 13.16 2.40 24.14
CA ASP A 60 14.44 1.71 24.25
C ASP A 60 14.48 0.49 23.33
N THR A 61 15.13 0.67 22.17
CA THR A 61 15.26 -0.38 21.16
C THR A 61 16.09 -1.57 21.64
N SER A 62 16.88 -1.45 22.72
CA SER A 62 17.61 -2.58 23.31
C SER A 62 16.66 -3.67 23.82
N LEU A 63 15.47 -3.28 24.29
CA LEU A 63 14.42 -4.19 24.78
C LEU A 63 13.80 -5.05 23.67
N THR A 64 14.06 -4.72 22.41
CA THR A 64 13.62 -5.52 21.27
C THR A 64 14.41 -6.83 21.11
N ILE A 65 15.64 -6.89 21.65
CA ILE A 65 16.51 -8.07 21.58
C ILE A 65 16.55 -8.79 22.93
N ILE A 66 16.46 -8.05 24.04
CA ILE A 66 16.47 -8.63 25.39
C ILE A 66 15.26 -9.58 25.56
N GLY A 67 15.54 -10.84 25.87
CA GLY A 67 14.52 -11.89 26.04
C GLY A 67 14.10 -12.61 24.75
N TYR A 68 14.69 -12.28 23.60
CA TYR A 68 14.53 -13.04 22.37
C TYR A 68 15.10 -14.47 22.55
N PRO A 69 14.48 -15.53 21.98
CA PRO A 69 13.29 -15.55 21.13
C PRO A 69 11.96 -15.71 21.89
N LYS A 70 11.95 -15.63 23.22
CA LYS A 70 10.75 -15.94 24.03
C LYS A 70 9.83 -14.73 24.23
N HIS A 71 9.64 -13.93 23.18
CA HIS A 71 8.74 -12.78 23.25
C HIS A 71 7.29 -13.20 23.02
N TYR A 72 6.41 -12.84 23.97
CA TYR A 72 4.98 -12.92 23.78
C TYR A 72 4.54 -11.89 22.74
N MET A 73 3.76 -12.31 21.74
CA MET A 73 3.14 -11.43 20.76
C MET A 73 1.75 -11.01 21.27
N PRO A 74 1.56 -9.71 21.58
CA PRO A 74 0.24 -9.19 21.90
C PRO A 74 -0.71 -9.32 20.71
N SER A 75 -2.01 -9.50 20.96
CA SER A 75 -3.01 -9.67 19.91
C SER A 75 -3.10 -8.44 18.99
N GLU A 76 -2.83 -7.25 19.51
CA GLU A 76 -2.87 -5.98 18.77
C GLU A 76 -1.76 -5.93 17.71
N ILE A 77 -0.55 -6.37 18.07
CA ILE A 77 0.61 -6.50 17.16
C ILE A 77 0.34 -7.59 16.12
N HIS A 78 -0.27 -8.70 16.53
CA HIS A 78 -0.64 -9.77 15.60
C HIS A 78 -1.59 -9.25 14.50
N TRP A 79 -2.66 -8.55 14.89
CA TRP A 79 -3.59 -7.95 13.93
C TRP A 79 -2.93 -6.87 13.08
N TYR A 80 -2.00 -6.08 13.65
CA TYR A 80 -1.23 -5.10 12.88
C TYR A 80 -0.48 -5.77 11.73
N TYR A 81 0.24 -6.84 12.02
CA TYR A 81 0.98 -7.62 11.03
C TYR A 81 0.07 -8.26 9.98
N VAL A 82 -1.04 -8.87 10.39
CA VAL A 82 -1.94 -9.58 9.47
C VAL A 82 -2.62 -8.61 8.51
N ILE A 83 -3.07 -7.46 8.99
CA ILE A 83 -3.72 -6.43 8.16
C ILE A 83 -2.72 -5.85 7.16
N GLU A 84 -1.53 -5.44 7.62
CA GLU A 84 -0.49 -4.90 6.74
C GLU A 84 -0.04 -5.92 5.70
N LEU A 85 0.25 -7.15 6.11
CA LEU A 85 0.64 -8.21 5.19
C LEU A 85 -0.44 -8.45 4.12
N GLY A 86 -1.71 -8.47 4.52
CA GLY A 86 -2.84 -8.61 3.60
C GLY A 86 -2.93 -7.46 2.59
N TYR A 87 -2.71 -6.23 3.05
CA TYR A 87 -2.69 -5.05 2.19
C TYR A 87 -1.53 -5.08 1.19
N TYR A 88 -0.28 -5.27 1.64
CA TYR A 88 0.88 -5.36 0.75
C TYR A 88 0.76 -6.50 -0.27
N LEU A 89 0.18 -7.64 0.13
CA LEU A 89 -0.12 -8.73 -0.80
C LEU A 89 -1.14 -8.28 -1.86
N SER A 90 -2.22 -7.61 -1.44
CA SER A 90 -3.25 -7.12 -2.37
C SER A 90 -2.70 -6.11 -3.38
N GLU A 91 -1.84 -5.20 -2.94
CA GLU A 91 -1.17 -4.22 -3.81
C GLU A 91 -0.18 -4.90 -4.77
N LEU A 92 0.58 -5.89 -4.28
CA LEU A 92 1.45 -6.70 -5.15
C LEU A 92 0.64 -7.39 -6.26
N PHE A 93 -0.50 -8.00 -5.94
CA PHE A 93 -1.38 -8.60 -6.94
C PHE A 93 -1.93 -7.55 -7.91
N TRP A 94 -2.39 -6.41 -7.40
CA TRP A 94 -2.92 -5.32 -8.22
C TRP A 94 -1.89 -4.81 -9.23
N VAL A 95 -0.64 -4.65 -8.81
CA VAL A 95 0.47 -4.26 -9.68
C VAL A 95 0.64 -5.25 -10.84
N PHE A 96 0.53 -6.56 -10.62
CA PHE A 96 0.61 -7.56 -11.69
C PHE A 96 -0.53 -7.48 -12.72
N TYR A 97 -1.74 -7.07 -12.31
CA TYR A 97 -2.86 -6.85 -13.22
C TYR A 97 -2.83 -5.47 -13.91
N GLY A 98 -2.05 -4.53 -13.36
CA GLY A 98 -1.92 -3.16 -13.85
C GLY A 98 -1.09 -3.01 -15.14
N VAL A 99 -1.17 -1.83 -15.74
CA VAL A 99 -0.38 -1.47 -16.94
C VAL A 99 1.10 -1.35 -16.54
N ARG A 100 1.97 -2.10 -17.22
CA ARG A 100 3.40 -2.17 -16.93
C ARG A 100 4.12 -0.85 -17.27
N ARG A 101 4.40 -0.03 -16.24
CA ARG A 101 5.18 1.22 -16.34
C ARG A 101 6.68 0.95 -16.16
N SER A 102 7.55 1.91 -16.47
CA SER A 102 9.01 1.80 -16.25
C SER A 102 9.35 1.47 -14.79
N ASP A 103 8.57 2.00 -13.87
CA ASP A 103 8.80 1.91 -12.41
C ASP A 103 8.23 0.62 -11.81
N PHE A 104 7.56 -0.20 -12.63
CA PHE A 104 6.96 -1.47 -12.22
C PHE A 104 7.95 -2.41 -11.54
N LYS A 105 9.18 -2.53 -12.07
CA LYS A 105 10.17 -3.45 -11.52
C LYS A 105 10.62 -3.03 -10.12
N VAL A 106 10.81 -1.73 -9.91
CA VAL A 106 11.22 -1.18 -8.61
C VAL A 106 10.11 -1.40 -7.59
N LEU A 107 8.86 -1.07 -7.95
CA LEU A 107 7.71 -1.24 -7.08
C LEU A 107 7.48 -2.71 -6.68
N VAL A 108 7.59 -3.65 -7.62
CA VAL A 108 7.45 -5.09 -7.34
C VAL A 108 8.56 -5.61 -6.44
N VAL A 109 9.82 -5.23 -6.71
CA VAL A 109 10.96 -5.66 -5.87
C VAL A 109 10.81 -5.10 -4.45
N HIS A 110 10.37 -3.85 -4.32
CA HIS A 110 10.06 -3.24 -3.03
C HIS A 110 8.99 -4.03 -2.28
N HIS A 111 7.81 -4.25 -2.87
CA HIS A 111 6.71 -5.01 -2.24
C HIS A 111 7.13 -6.44 -1.86
N MET A 112 7.91 -7.11 -2.71
CA MET A 112 8.44 -8.45 -2.39
C MET A 112 9.39 -8.42 -1.20
N ALA A 113 10.24 -7.39 -1.09
CA ALA A 113 11.15 -7.24 0.03
C ALA A 113 10.39 -6.97 1.33
N THR A 114 9.36 -6.13 1.30
CA THR A 114 8.60 -5.72 2.50
C THR A 114 7.73 -6.86 3.02
N ILE A 115 7.03 -7.58 2.13
CA ILE A 115 6.31 -8.82 2.45
C ILE A 115 7.27 -9.89 3.02
N GLY A 116 8.45 -10.02 2.42
CA GLY A 116 9.48 -10.97 2.86
C GLY A 116 10.00 -10.64 4.26
N LEU A 117 10.35 -9.38 4.51
CA LEU A 117 10.82 -8.90 5.81
C LEU A 117 9.75 -9.06 6.90
N LEU A 118 8.50 -8.71 6.59
CA LEU A 118 7.37 -8.84 7.51
C LEU A 118 7.11 -10.30 7.88
N SER A 119 7.08 -11.18 6.87
CA SER A 119 6.88 -12.62 7.05
C SER A 119 8.03 -13.26 7.82
N PHE A 120 9.28 -12.89 7.50
CA PHE A 120 10.46 -13.37 8.20
C PHE A 120 10.47 -12.93 9.67
N SER A 121 10.17 -11.66 9.94
CA SER A 121 10.05 -11.12 11.30
C SER A 121 8.99 -11.87 12.11
N TYR A 122 7.84 -12.17 11.48
CA TYR A 122 6.76 -12.92 12.10
C TYR A 122 7.17 -14.37 12.43
N MET A 123 7.75 -15.10 11.47
CA MET A 123 8.15 -16.50 11.66
C MET A 123 9.28 -16.69 12.67
N THR A 124 10.20 -15.71 12.75
CA THR A 124 11.34 -15.77 13.68
C THR A 124 11.06 -15.14 15.04
N ASN A 125 9.83 -14.67 15.30
CA ASN A 125 9.44 -14.02 16.54
C ASN A 125 10.17 -12.69 16.83
N HIS A 126 10.68 -12.00 15.79
CA HIS A 126 11.26 -10.65 15.89
C HIS A 126 10.18 -9.55 15.77
N HIS A 127 9.01 -9.77 16.37
CA HIS A 127 7.87 -8.87 16.21
C HIS A 127 8.04 -7.51 16.87
N ARG A 128 8.84 -7.39 17.94
CA ARG A 128 9.13 -6.10 18.58
C ARG A 128 9.89 -5.17 17.64
N ILE A 129 10.95 -5.68 17.01
CA ILE A 129 11.74 -4.94 16.02
C ILE A 129 10.87 -4.66 14.80
N GLY A 130 10.21 -5.69 14.29
CA GLY A 130 9.46 -5.56 13.05
C GLY A 130 8.22 -4.67 13.19
N ALA A 131 7.57 -4.56 14.35
CA ALA A 131 6.47 -3.63 14.58
C ALA A 131 6.92 -2.16 14.51
N ILE A 132 8.11 -1.85 15.04
CA ILE A 132 8.71 -0.50 14.92
C ILE A 132 9.05 -0.22 13.45
N ILE A 133 9.67 -1.18 12.77
CA ILE A 133 10.01 -1.06 11.35
C ILE A 133 8.75 -0.87 10.51
N LEU A 134 7.68 -1.62 10.78
CA LEU A 134 6.40 -1.54 10.09
C LEU A 134 5.79 -0.13 10.21
N GLY A 135 5.76 0.43 11.42
CA GLY A 135 5.27 1.79 11.62
C GLY A 135 6.11 2.87 10.90
N LEU A 136 7.43 2.71 10.84
CA LEU A 136 8.30 3.60 10.06
C LEU A 136 8.11 3.42 8.55
N HIS A 137 7.86 2.19 8.15
CA HIS A 137 7.69 1.79 6.77
C HIS A 137 6.42 2.38 6.16
N ASP A 138 5.29 2.36 6.89
CA ASP A 138 4.02 2.93 6.44
C ASP A 138 4.14 4.44 6.14
N ILE A 139 4.98 5.16 6.90
CA ILE A 139 5.26 6.59 6.66
C ILE A 139 6.10 6.78 5.39
N ALA A 140 7.11 5.93 5.19
CA ALA A 140 8.01 6.01 4.04
C ALA A 140 7.31 5.61 2.73
N ASP A 141 6.45 4.60 2.77
CA ASP A 141 5.75 4.06 1.60
C ASP A 141 4.68 5.00 1.08
N CYS A 142 4.05 5.78 1.96
CA CYS A 142 3.18 6.89 1.57
C CYS A 142 3.85 7.90 0.60
N TRP A 143 5.18 7.98 0.57
CA TRP A 143 5.92 8.84 -0.34
C TRP A 143 6.40 8.13 -1.63
N MET A 144 6.56 6.80 -1.60
CA MET A 144 7.04 6.03 -2.75
C MET A 144 5.93 5.67 -3.75
N GLU A 145 4.69 5.64 -3.30
CA GLU A 145 3.52 5.26 -4.10
C GLU A 145 2.83 6.43 -4.83
#